data_AF-A0A6C0HVA7-F1
#
_entry.id   AF-A0A6C0HVA7-F1
#
_cell.length_a   1.000
_cell.length_b   1.000
_cell.length_c   1.000
_cell.angle_alpha   90.00
_cell.angle_beta   90.00
_cell.angle_gamma   90.00
#
_symmetry.space_group_name_H-M   'P 1'
#
loop_
_entity.id
_entity.type
_entity.pdbx_description
1 polymer ?
#
loop_
_entity_poly.entity_id
_entity_poly.type
_entity_poly.pdbx_seq_one_letter_code
_entity_poly.pdbx_strand_id
1 'polypeptide(L)'
;MKSIGINKVYYSIENNIVFEKVSQMISINSSNMWKVADRIHYNAPNDVINYYKNIVQKMPQILRRINADHFVRYIYRETDGCNYKFKKDKLFIYINDIILGEFSIVN
;
A
#
# COMPACT_ATOMS: atom_id res chain seq x y z
N MET A 1 -12.32 -26.65 -7.44
CA MET A 1 -10.87 -26.60 -7.17
C MET A 1 -10.62 -25.54 -6.11
N LYS A 2 -10.16 -25.90 -4.91
CA LYS A 2 -9.61 -24.91 -3.97
C LYS A 2 -8.24 -24.54 -4.52
N SER A 3 -8.09 -23.34 -5.07
CA SER A 3 -6.81 -22.79 -5.48
C SER A 3 -5.85 -22.83 -4.29
N ILE A 4 -4.77 -23.62 -4.40
CA ILE A 4 -3.66 -23.66 -3.44
C ILE A 4 -2.83 -22.39 -3.68
N GLY A 5 -3.42 -21.25 -3.35
CA GLY A 5 -2.76 -19.95 -3.44
C GLY A 5 -1.74 -19.77 -2.32
N ILE A 6 -0.74 -18.93 -2.56
CA ILE A 6 0.16 -18.49 -1.50
C ILE A 6 -0.69 -17.69 -0.50
N ASN A 7 -0.87 -18.23 0.70
CA ASN A 7 -1.65 -17.59 1.76
C ASN A 7 -0.77 -16.82 2.75
N LYS A 8 0.52 -17.16 2.82
CA LYS A 8 1.49 -16.57 3.73
C LYS A 8 2.81 -16.36 3.00
N VAL A 9 3.45 -15.23 3.28
CA VAL A 9 4.80 -14.91 2.80
C VAL A 9 5.70 -14.76 4.02
N TYR A 10 6.87 -15.37 3.96
CA TYR A 10 7.92 -15.22 4.95
C TYR A 10 9.08 -14.49 4.30
N TYR A 11 9.58 -13.46 4.96
CA TYR A 11 10.71 -12.69 4.45
C TYR A 11 11.61 -12.23 5.62
N SER A 12 12.91 -12.19 5.35
CA SER A 12 13.91 -11.77 6.32
C SER A 12 14.01 -10.25 6.33
N ILE A 13 13.97 -9.66 7.53
CA ILE A 13 14.29 -8.27 7.79
C ILE A 13 15.47 -8.30 8.74
N GLU A 14 16.60 -7.68 8.41
CA GLU A 14 17.85 -7.62 9.21
C GLU A 14 18.05 -8.76 10.23
N ASN A 15 17.42 -8.69 11.41
CA ASN A 15 17.59 -9.64 12.51
C ASN A 15 16.41 -10.59 12.79
N ASN A 16 15.36 -10.60 11.96
CA ASN A 16 14.13 -11.37 12.18
C ASN A 16 13.54 -11.93 10.89
N ILE A 17 12.88 -13.09 10.99
CA ILE A 17 11.98 -13.58 9.94
C ILE A 17 10.57 -13.10 10.27
N VAL A 18 9.98 -12.33 9.36
CA VAL A 18 8.60 -11.83 9.50
C VAL A 18 7.70 -12.65 8.59
N PHE A 19 6.49 -12.94 9.07
CA PHE A 19 5.45 -13.56 8.28
C PHE A 19 4.28 -12.60 8.08
N GLU A 20 3.63 -12.68 6.92
CA GLU A 20 2.43 -11.93 6.62
C GLU A 20 1.43 -12.79 5.85
N LYS A 21 0.14 -12.56 6.10
CA LYS A 21 -0.91 -13.10 5.24
C LYS A 21 -0.94 -12.29 3.96
N VAL A 22 -1.00 -12.94 2.81
CA VAL A 22 -1.08 -12.27 1.50
C VAL A 22 -2.28 -11.31 1.43
N SER A 23 -3.39 -11.66 2.09
CA SER A 23 -4.58 -10.81 2.18
C SER A 23 -4.39 -9.50 2.98
N GLN A 24 -3.26 -9.33 3.65
CA GLN A 24 -2.93 -8.15 4.47
C GLN A 24 -1.69 -7.41 3.93
N MET A 25 -1.10 -7.90 2.84
CA MET A 25 0.09 -7.31 2.24
C MET A 25 -0.27 -6.12 1.36
N ILE A 26 0.63 -5.16 1.33
CA ILE A 26 0.62 -4.05 0.37
C ILE A 26 1.87 -4.22 -0.47
N SER A 27 1.71 -4.37 -1.78
CA SER A 27 2.84 -4.29 -2.70
C SER A 27 2.86 -2.90 -3.33
N ILE A 28 3.98 -2.20 -3.17
CA ILE A 28 4.25 -0.97 -3.89
C ILE A 28 5.50 -1.10 -4.72
N ASN A 29 5.38 -0.75 -5.99
CA ASN A 29 6.52 -0.61 -6.88
C ASN A 29 7.26 0.68 -6.53
N SER A 30 8.38 0.54 -5.81
CA SER A 30 9.18 1.68 -5.36
C SER A 30 10.05 2.30 -6.45
N SER A 31 10.30 1.56 -7.54
CA SER A 31 11.15 1.99 -8.66
C SER A 31 10.34 2.72 -9.73
N ASN A 32 10.88 3.84 -10.21
CA ASN A 32 10.31 4.60 -11.32
C ASN A 32 10.21 3.76 -12.61
N MET A 33 11.14 2.84 -12.86
CA MET A 33 11.07 1.94 -14.01
C MET A 33 9.84 1.03 -13.95
N TRP A 34 9.52 0.52 -12.77
CA TRP A 34 8.33 -0.32 -12.57
C TRP A 34 7.04 0.50 -12.72
N LYS A 35 7.01 1.76 -12.25
CA LYS A 35 5.87 2.66 -12.51
C LYS A 35 5.67 2.93 -14.01
N VAL A 36 6.76 3.05 -14.78
CA VAL A 36 6.71 3.17 -16.25
C VAL A 36 6.17 1.88 -16.88
N ALA A 37 6.63 0.72 -16.42
CA ALA A 37 6.08 -0.56 -16.86
C ALA A 37 4.58 -0.68 -16.54
N ASP A 38 4.14 -0.23 -15.36
CA ASP A 38 2.73 -0.23 -14.98
C ASP A 38 1.87 0.64 -15.92
N ARG A 39 2.40 1.78 -16.38
CA ARG A 39 1.73 2.64 -17.35
C ARG A 39 1.60 1.96 -18.71
N ILE A 40 2.67 1.31 -19.17
CA ILE A 40 2.73 0.65 -20.48
C ILE A 40 1.82 -0.60 -20.51
N HIS A 41 1.90 -1.44 -19.47
CA HIS A 41 1.27 -2.76 -19.49
C HIS A 41 -0.11 -2.81 -18.81
N TYR A 42 -0.36 -1.94 -17.84
CA TYR A 42 -1.59 -1.96 -17.04
C TYR A 42 -2.39 -0.66 -17.13
N ASN A 43 -2.03 0.23 -18.08
CA ASN A 43 -2.67 1.53 -18.30
C ASN A 43 -2.79 2.35 -17.00
N ALA A 44 -1.77 2.26 -16.15
CA ALA A 44 -1.74 3.01 -14.91
C ALA A 44 -1.68 4.53 -15.19
N PRO A 45 -2.25 5.39 -14.33
CA PRO A 45 -2.22 6.83 -14.53
C PRO A 45 -0.81 7.41 -14.66
N ASN A 46 -0.65 8.38 -15.54
CA ASN A 46 0.59 9.14 -15.70
C ASN A 46 0.83 10.10 -14.53
N ASP A 47 -0.26 10.64 -13.98
CA ASP A 47 -0.23 11.50 -12.80
C ASP A 47 -0.01 10.67 -11.53
N VAL A 48 0.92 11.12 -10.69
CA VAL A 48 1.37 10.40 -9.49
C VAL A 48 0.24 10.31 -8.46
N ILE A 49 -0.56 11.36 -8.31
CA ILE A 49 -1.71 11.39 -7.39
C ILE A 49 -2.73 10.32 -7.81
N ASN A 50 -3.10 10.29 -9.09
CA ASN A 50 -4.04 9.30 -9.61
C ASN A 50 -3.48 7.87 -9.59
N TYR A 51 -2.16 7.70 -9.76
CA TYR A 51 -1.49 6.41 -9.60
C TYR A 51 -1.70 5.84 -8.19
N TYR A 52 -1.39 6.62 -7.16
CA TYR A 52 -1.59 6.17 -5.77
C TYR A 52 -3.06 6.08 -5.38
N LYS A 53 -3.94 6.91 -5.94
CA LYS A 53 -5.39 6.77 -5.78
C LYS A 53 -5.89 5.39 -6.22
N ASN A 54 -5.44 4.93 -7.38
CA ASN A 54 -5.78 3.60 -7.90
C ASN A 54 -5.25 2.47 -7.01
N ILE A 55 -4.04 2.63 -6.47
CA ILE A 55 -3.47 1.66 -5.52
C ILE A 55 -4.32 1.60 -4.25
N VAL A 56 -4.60 2.75 -3.62
CA VAL A 56 -5.38 2.84 -2.37
C VAL A 56 -6.76 2.21 -2.52
N GLN A 57 -7.43 2.40 -3.66
CA GLN A 57 -8.73 1.78 -3.94
C GLN A 57 -8.69 0.24 -4.03
N LYS A 58 -7.53 -0.33 -4.36
CA LYS A 58 -7.33 -1.79 -4.51
C LYS A 58 -6.71 -2.43 -3.26
N MET A 59 -6.32 -1.64 -2.28
CA MET A 59 -5.70 -2.14 -1.06
C MET A 59 -6.68 -2.97 -0.22
N PRO A 60 -6.18 -3.98 0.51
CA PRO A 60 -7.02 -4.70 1.45
C PRO A 60 -7.50 -3.78 2.56
N GLN A 61 -8.75 -3.98 3.00
CA GLN A 61 -9.38 -3.18 4.06
C GLN A 61 -8.71 -3.35 5.43
N ILE A 62 -7.93 -4.42 5.62
CA ILE A 62 -7.21 -4.72 6.86
C ILE A 62 -5.72 -4.77 6.53
N LEU A 63 -4.94 -3.89 7.16
CA LEU A 63 -3.50 -3.73 6.94
C LEU A 63 -2.73 -3.99 8.22
N ARG A 64 -1.55 -4.61 8.11
CA ARG A 64 -0.60 -4.61 9.21
C ARG A 64 -0.03 -3.20 9.42
N ARG A 65 0.13 -2.80 10.68
CA ARG A 65 0.58 -1.46 11.06
C ARG A 65 1.92 -1.09 10.45
N ILE A 66 2.86 -2.03 10.43
CA ILE A 66 4.19 -1.81 9.87
C ILE A 66 4.14 -1.52 8.36
N ASN A 67 3.34 -2.29 7.61
CA ASN A 67 3.17 -2.09 6.17
C ASN A 67 2.46 -0.77 5.87
N ALA A 68 1.42 -0.48 6.64
CA ALA A 68 0.69 0.77 6.53
C ALA A 68 1.63 1.97 6.76
N ASP A 69 2.50 1.91 7.77
CA ASP A 69 3.48 2.95 8.07
C ASP A 69 4.52 3.12 6.94
N HIS A 70 5.08 2.01 6.44
CA HIS A 70 6.00 2.06 5.30
C HIS A 70 5.34 2.66 4.05
N PHE A 71 4.10 2.26 3.76
CA PHE A 71 3.35 2.72 2.60
C PHE A 71 3.06 4.22 2.65
N VAL A 72 2.52 4.72 3.77
CA VAL A 72 2.16 6.14 3.88
C VAL A 72 3.40 7.05 3.88
N ARG A 73 4.51 6.62 4.50
CA ARG A 73 5.79 7.34 4.44
C ARG A 73 6.33 7.42 3.01
N TYR A 74 6.21 6.32 2.26
CA TYR A 74 6.63 6.31 0.86
C TYR A 74 5.79 7.26 0.01
N ILE A 75 4.46 7.22 0.12
CA ILE A 75 3.59 8.13 -0.63
C ILE A 75 3.82 9.59 -0.25
N TYR A 76 3.93 9.88 1.04
CA TYR A 76 4.20 11.23 1.54
C TYR A 76 5.48 11.82 0.94
N ARG A 77 6.52 11.01 0.74
CA ARG A 77 7.75 11.43 0.08
C ARG A 77 7.59 11.69 -1.43
N GLU A 78 6.67 10.98 -2.08
CA GLU A 78 6.50 11.00 -3.55
C GLU A 78 5.42 11.99 -4.02
N THR A 79 4.57 12.50 -3.12
CA THR A 79 3.42 13.35 -3.48
C THR A 79 3.26 14.54 -2.53
N ASP A 80 3.44 15.74 -3.06
CA ASP A 80 3.05 16.97 -2.38
C ASP A 80 1.52 17.08 -2.37
N GLY A 81 0.91 16.78 -1.21
CA GLY A 81 -0.54 16.86 -1.01
C GLY A 81 -1.19 15.59 -0.46
N CYS A 82 -0.45 14.50 -0.31
CA CYS A 82 -0.94 13.32 0.40
C CYS A 82 -0.67 13.44 1.90
N ASN A 83 -1.72 13.39 2.71
CA ASN A 83 -1.64 13.41 4.16
C ASN A 83 -2.22 12.10 4.73
N TYR A 84 -1.84 11.74 5.95
CA TYR A 84 -2.38 10.55 6.60
C TYR A 84 -2.56 10.75 8.09
N LYS A 85 -3.50 9.99 8.67
CA LYS A 85 -3.76 10.00 10.10
C LYS A 85 -4.01 8.59 10.61
N PHE A 86 -3.25 8.20 11.63
CA PHE A 86 -3.55 7.00 12.42
C PHE A 86 -4.47 7.36 13.58
N LYS A 87 -5.52 6.56 13.79
CA LYS A 87 -6.37 6.57 15.00
C LYS A 87 -6.48 5.14 15.52
N LYS A 88 -5.82 4.82 16.64
CA LYS A 88 -5.75 3.46 17.23
C LYS A 88 -5.67 2.33 16.18
N ASP A 89 -6.83 1.82 15.76
CA ASP A 89 -6.98 0.66 14.88
C ASP A 89 -7.39 1.04 13.46
N LYS A 90 -7.21 2.31 13.06
CA LYS A 90 -7.57 2.84 11.74
C LYS A 90 -6.49 3.72 11.14
N LEU A 91 -6.36 3.65 9.83
CA LEU A 91 -5.59 4.55 8.99
C LEU A 91 -6.54 5.30 8.05
N PHE A 92 -6.38 6.61 8.00
CA PHE A 92 -7.03 7.49 7.03
C PHE A 92 -5.97 8.08 6.11
N ILE A 93 -6.17 7.95 4.80
CA ILE A 93 -5.32 8.57 3.77
C ILE A 93 -6.11 9.69 3.13
N TYR A 94 -5.50 10.86 3.00
CA TYR A 94 -6.07 12.08 2.45
C TYR A 94 -5.24 12.55 1.27
N ILE A 95 -5.89 13.10 0.25
CA ILE A 95 -5.21 13.87 -0.80
C ILE A 95 -5.96 15.19 -0.95
N ASN A 96 -5.26 16.32 -0.79
CA ASN A 96 -5.86 17.66 -0.83
C ASN A 96 -7.09 17.75 0.10
N ASP A 97 -6.95 17.26 1.34
CA ASP A 97 -7.98 17.21 2.39
C ASP A 97 -9.20 16.31 2.12
N ILE A 98 -9.24 15.59 0.98
CA ILE A 98 -10.28 14.62 0.66
C ILE A 98 -9.85 13.23 1.15
N ILE A 99 -10.74 12.55 1.89
CA ILE A 99 -10.51 11.16 2.30
C ILE A 99 -10.47 10.26 1.07
N LEU A 100 -9.34 9.61 0.86
CA LEU A 100 -9.06 8.71 -0.25
C LEU A 100 -9.31 7.24 0.12
N GLY A 101 -9.04 6.89 1.38
CA GLY A 101 -9.21 5.53 1.88
C GLY A 101 -9.20 5.47 3.39
N GLU A 102 -10.02 4.56 3.92
CA GLU A 102 -10.08 4.19 5.34
C GLU A 102 -9.74 2.71 5.45
N PHE A 103 -8.81 2.37 6.34
CA PHE A 103 -8.33 1.02 6.53
C PHE A 103 -8.32 0.65 8.01
N SER A 104 -8.67 -0.59 8.32
CA SER A 104 -8.47 -1.19 9.63
C SER A 104 -7.01 -1.60 9.80
N ILE A 105 -6.43 -1.29 10.95
CA ILE A 105 -5.04 -1.60 11.27
C ILE A 105 -4.98 -2.73 12.30
N VAL A 106 -4.13 -3.71 12.04
CA VAL A 106 -3.75 -4.77 12.97
C VAL A 106 -2.26 -4.69 13.27
N ASN A 107 -1.83 -5.13 14.45
CA ASN A 107 -0.40 -5.21 14.79
C ASN A 107 0.31 -6.38 14.07
#